data_AF-A0A7G8GRV3-F1
#
_entry.id   AF-A0A7G8GRV3-F1
#
_cell.length_a   1.000
_cell.length_b   1.000
_cell.length_c   1.000
_cell.angle_alpha   90.00
_cell.angle_beta   90.00
_cell.angle_gamma   90.00
#
_symmetry.space_group_name_H-M   'P 1'
#
loop_
_entity.id
_entity.type
_entity.pdbx_description
1 polymer ?
#
loop_
_entity_poly.entity_id
_entity_poly.type
_entity_poly.pdbx_seq_one_letter_code
_entity_poly.pdbx_strand_id
1 'polypeptide(L)'
;MGLRTWVKQQLGMAPLPDAVDLLGAPSISMPAPKWMGLDLSIPDRSWSVARLEALFWDAAQLPTPSSLQAARVARHRLSQFWLTAPVDQLEFLYVSPLGDLQRMLLEGPLPRQPLADDERQWRELLAERMVQPEQHSRLLNLLLALMPYTGPDKFKLSQAETLLPEWLVLDYATHCDPALKLRLEGPAGYLNPAAESVGEANGSGDPALQDFELPVLCQQRGEEALAVLSDAEVVRKIKALITLYGLAPDDQETLDELSGLRRVLAQLWLDVDASDLEDLFNTDVGEITSQLISSGFGAVLVNADDEMTRPQLKRCAEQLDVAEPDYQGLIFATLLYFPANKIEFDQVEGLPNWLVEALGHL
;
A
#
# COMPACT_ATOMS: atom_id res chain seq x y z
N MET A 1 -18.61 -30.84 15.56
CA MET A 1 -17.58 -30.50 14.55
C MET A 1 -16.86 -29.27 15.06
N GLY A 2 -15.55 -29.35 15.30
CA GLY A 2 -14.85 -28.51 16.27
C GLY A 2 -14.29 -27.20 15.72
N LEU A 3 -14.20 -26.20 16.60
CA LEU A 3 -13.54 -24.88 16.44
C LEU A 3 -12.14 -24.92 15.79
N ARG A 4 -11.48 -26.08 15.81
CA ARG A 4 -10.19 -26.30 15.13
C ARG A 4 -10.25 -26.22 13.60
N THR A 5 -11.43 -26.44 13.01
CA THR A 5 -11.61 -26.34 11.55
C THR A 5 -11.82 -24.89 11.10
N TRP A 6 -12.38 -24.05 11.97
CA TRP A 6 -12.59 -22.62 11.71
C TRP A 6 -11.26 -21.84 11.73
N VAL A 7 -10.38 -22.13 12.71
CA VAL A 7 -9.08 -21.43 12.85
C VAL A 7 -8.07 -21.81 11.75
N LYS A 8 -8.09 -23.04 11.24
CA LYS A 8 -7.24 -23.43 10.11
C LYS A 8 -7.60 -22.69 8.81
N GLN A 9 -8.86 -22.27 8.68
CA GLN A 9 -9.35 -21.52 7.54
C GLN A 9 -9.02 -20.02 7.65
N GLN A 10 -8.83 -19.51 8.88
CA GLN A 10 -8.47 -18.11 9.14
C GLN A 10 -6.96 -17.82 9.02
N LEU A 11 -6.11 -18.84 9.05
CA LEU A 11 -4.64 -18.71 9.04
C LEU A 11 -3.96 -19.16 7.72
N GLY A 12 -4.70 -19.49 6.66
CA GLY A 12 -4.16 -19.62 5.30
C GLY A 12 -2.91 -20.50 5.12
N MET A 13 -2.73 -21.56 5.91
CA MET A 13 -1.55 -22.43 5.82
C MET A 13 -1.72 -23.46 4.70
N ALA A 14 -1.31 -23.12 3.48
CA ALA A 14 -1.11 -24.10 2.40
C ALA A 14 0.36 -24.57 2.39
N PRO A 15 0.66 -25.88 2.25
CA PRO A 15 2.01 -26.34 1.93
C PRO A 15 2.20 -26.36 0.40
N LEU A 16 3.43 -26.14 -0.07
CA LEU A 16 4.06 -26.55 -1.36
C LEU A 16 4.90 -25.40 -1.96
N PRO A 17 5.75 -25.67 -2.97
CA PRO A 17 6.91 -26.56 -2.99
C PRO A 17 8.21 -25.79 -3.35
N ASP A 18 9.37 -26.43 -3.20
CA ASP A 18 10.68 -25.89 -3.60
C ASP A 18 10.69 -25.45 -5.08
N ALA A 19 10.76 -24.14 -5.32
CA ALA A 19 10.98 -23.59 -6.65
C ALA A 19 12.48 -23.54 -6.94
N VAL A 20 12.85 -24.15 -8.07
CA VAL A 20 14.20 -24.32 -8.58
C VAL A 20 14.81 -22.97 -8.96
N ASP A 21 15.97 -22.67 -8.37
CA ASP A 21 16.83 -21.54 -8.70
C ASP A 21 17.63 -21.86 -9.98
N LEU A 22 17.48 -21.02 -11.01
CA LEU A 22 18.08 -21.19 -12.34
C LEU A 22 19.22 -20.22 -12.63
N LEU A 23 19.74 -19.45 -11.66
CA LEU A 23 20.89 -18.56 -11.90
C LEU A 23 21.88 -18.61 -10.73
N GLY A 24 22.92 -19.44 -10.91
CA GLY A 24 23.89 -19.76 -9.89
C GLY A 24 24.78 -18.60 -9.42
N ALA A 25 24.67 -18.30 -8.12
CA ALA A 25 25.81 -17.98 -7.27
C ALA A 25 25.76 -18.89 -6.04
N PRO A 26 26.86 -19.56 -5.63
CA PRO A 26 26.81 -20.47 -4.48
C PRO A 26 26.57 -19.68 -3.19
N SER A 27 25.40 -19.87 -2.61
CA SER A 27 25.05 -19.32 -1.30
C SER A 27 25.92 -20.00 -0.23
N ILE A 28 26.70 -19.22 0.53
CA ILE A 28 27.42 -19.74 1.69
C ILE A 28 26.39 -20.11 2.75
N SER A 29 26.05 -21.40 2.84
CA SER A 29 25.11 -21.93 3.83
C SER A 29 25.88 -22.31 5.10
N MET A 30 25.81 -21.45 6.13
CA MET A 30 26.28 -21.81 7.47
C MET A 30 25.17 -22.58 8.21
N PRO A 31 25.43 -23.81 8.69
CA PRO A 31 24.42 -24.59 9.39
C PRO A 31 24.05 -23.94 10.73
N ALA A 32 22.76 -24.00 11.07
CA ALA A 32 22.26 -23.46 12.32
C ALA A 32 22.91 -24.15 13.53
N PRO A 33 23.31 -23.40 14.58
CA PRO A 33 23.68 -24.01 15.85
C PRO A 33 22.50 -24.76 16.46
N LYS A 34 22.75 -25.93 17.07
CA LYS A 34 21.68 -26.75 17.67
C LYS A 34 21.05 -26.04 18.87
N TRP A 35 21.86 -25.46 19.74
CA TRP A 35 21.42 -24.77 20.96
C TRP A 35 22.22 -23.48 21.12
N MET A 36 21.55 -22.38 21.43
CA MET A 36 22.17 -21.07 21.63
C MET A 36 22.47 -20.77 23.09
N GLY A 37 21.84 -21.53 24.01
CA GLY A 37 21.94 -21.29 25.43
C GLY A 37 21.20 -20.02 25.83
N LEU A 38 20.10 -19.70 25.13
CA LEU A 38 19.24 -18.60 25.51
C LEU A 38 18.66 -18.88 26.89
N ASP A 39 18.88 -17.94 27.80
CA ASP A 39 18.17 -17.96 29.07
C ASP A 39 16.73 -17.51 28.80
N LEU A 40 15.81 -18.48 28.88
CA LEU A 40 14.38 -18.24 28.74
C LEU A 40 13.78 -17.60 30.01
N SER A 41 14.55 -17.56 31.10
CA SER A 41 14.23 -16.69 32.23
C SER A 41 14.60 -15.24 31.88
N ILE A 42 14.15 -14.28 32.69
CA ILE A 42 14.49 -12.86 32.52
C ILE A 42 15.61 -12.56 33.53
N PRO A 43 16.88 -12.43 33.13
CA PRO A 43 17.88 -11.94 34.07
C PRO A 43 18.57 -10.66 33.62
N ASP A 44 18.82 -9.88 34.66
CA ASP A 44 19.54 -8.63 34.81
C ASP A 44 20.95 -8.67 34.18
N ARG A 45 21.08 -8.15 32.96
CA ARG A 45 22.37 -7.70 32.42
C ARG A 45 22.16 -6.39 31.67
N SER A 46 22.94 -5.38 32.05
CA SER A 46 23.01 -4.06 31.42
C SER A 46 23.18 -4.21 29.91
N TRP A 47 22.08 -4.00 29.20
CA TRP A 47 22.08 -3.78 27.77
C TRP A 47 21.85 -2.29 27.53
N SER A 48 22.36 -1.79 26.42
CA SER A 48 22.12 -0.43 25.96
C SER A 48 21.83 -0.48 24.47
N VAL A 49 21.11 0.52 23.97
CA VAL A 49 20.79 0.66 22.54
C VAL A 49 22.09 0.60 21.72
N ALA A 50 23.07 1.44 22.06
CA ALA A 50 24.37 1.47 21.39
C ALA A 50 25.10 0.11 21.39
N ARG A 51 24.96 -0.69 22.46
CA ARG A 51 25.59 -2.01 22.52
C ARG A 51 24.89 -3.01 21.61
N LEU A 52 23.55 -3.01 21.58
CA LEU A 52 22.78 -3.89 20.71
C LEU A 52 22.98 -3.52 19.23
N GLU A 53 23.02 -2.21 18.93
CA GLU A 53 23.27 -1.67 17.60
C GLU A 53 24.62 -2.15 17.05
N ALA A 54 25.69 -2.01 17.83
CA ALA A 54 27.02 -2.50 17.43
C ALA A 54 27.03 -4.01 17.12
N LEU A 55 26.28 -4.81 17.89
CA LEU A 55 26.21 -6.25 17.67
C LEU A 55 25.45 -6.62 16.38
N PHE A 56 24.39 -5.88 16.05
CA PHE A 56 23.66 -6.07 14.79
C PHE A 56 24.46 -5.60 13.59
N TRP A 57 25.13 -4.45 13.70
CA TRP A 57 26.01 -3.93 12.68
C TRP A 57 27.18 -4.88 12.39
N ASP A 58 27.85 -5.39 13.42
CA ASP A 58 28.93 -6.38 13.29
C ASP A 58 28.46 -7.65 12.58
N ALA A 59 27.26 -8.13 12.90
CA ALA A 59 26.66 -9.30 12.28
C ALA A 59 26.28 -9.06 10.80
N ALA A 60 25.88 -7.85 10.44
CA ALA A 60 25.52 -7.47 9.07
C ALA A 60 26.74 -7.30 8.18
N GLN A 61 27.80 -6.64 8.66
CA GLN A 61 28.99 -6.30 7.86
C GLN A 61 30.00 -7.44 7.79
N LEU A 62 30.20 -8.16 8.90
CA LEU A 62 31.18 -9.23 9.01
C LEU A 62 30.53 -10.46 9.67
N PRO A 63 29.71 -11.23 8.92
CA PRO A 63 29.03 -12.39 9.45
C PRO A 63 30.04 -13.50 9.78
N THR A 64 30.41 -13.57 11.05
CA THR A 64 31.22 -14.64 11.64
C THR A 64 30.34 -15.45 12.59
N PRO A 65 30.67 -16.71 12.88
CA PRO A 65 29.92 -17.51 13.86
C PRO A 65 29.78 -16.79 15.21
N SER A 66 30.80 -16.05 15.66
CA SER A 66 30.76 -15.28 16.91
C SER A 66 29.91 -14.02 16.83
N SER A 67 29.96 -13.26 15.73
CA SER A 67 29.13 -12.06 15.58
C SER A 67 27.66 -12.42 15.42
N LEU A 68 27.35 -13.49 14.68
CA LEU A 68 25.99 -14.02 14.56
C LEU A 68 25.47 -14.58 15.89
N GLN A 69 26.31 -15.29 16.65
CA GLN A 69 25.96 -15.75 17.98
C GLN A 69 25.58 -14.58 18.89
N ALA A 70 26.40 -13.52 18.91
CA ALA A 70 26.17 -12.35 19.73
C ALA A 70 24.89 -11.59 19.30
N ALA A 71 24.64 -11.48 17.99
CA ALA A 71 23.43 -10.88 17.46
C ALA A 71 22.16 -11.68 17.82
N ARG A 72 22.22 -13.02 17.83
CA ARG A 72 21.07 -13.83 18.26
C ARG A 72 20.71 -13.63 19.72
N VAL A 73 21.72 -13.53 20.59
CA VAL A 73 21.52 -13.14 22.00
C VAL A 73 20.96 -11.72 22.11
N ALA A 74 21.42 -10.79 21.28
CA ALA A 74 20.90 -9.42 21.22
C ALA A 74 19.43 -9.37 20.76
N ARG A 75 19.04 -10.16 19.75
CA ARG A 75 17.65 -10.34 19.31
C ARG A 75 16.75 -10.78 20.47
N HIS A 76 17.20 -11.77 21.26
CA HIS A 76 16.46 -12.24 22.43
C HIS A 76 16.24 -11.16 23.49
N ARG A 77 17.28 -10.37 23.77
CA ARG A 77 17.16 -9.25 24.73
C ARG A 77 16.18 -8.18 24.28
N LEU A 78 16.20 -7.84 22.99
CA LEU A 78 15.25 -6.90 22.42
C LEU A 78 13.81 -7.43 22.48
N SER A 79 13.62 -8.72 22.17
CA SER A 79 12.32 -9.39 22.31
C SER A 79 11.81 -9.33 23.75
N GLN A 80 12.65 -9.63 24.74
CA GLN A 80 12.30 -9.52 26.15
C GLN A 80 11.98 -8.07 26.56
N PHE A 81 12.72 -7.08 26.07
CA PHE A 81 12.43 -5.67 26.33
C PHE A 81 11.00 -5.31 25.90
N TRP A 82 10.61 -5.63 24.66
CA TRP A 82 9.27 -5.32 24.16
C TRP A 82 8.17 -5.97 25.00
N LEU A 83 8.37 -7.18 25.53
CA LEU A 83 7.40 -7.82 26.43
C LEU A 83 7.23 -7.10 27.77
N THR A 84 8.26 -6.40 28.23
CA THR A 84 8.27 -5.67 29.50
C THR A 84 7.93 -4.19 29.37
N ALA A 85 7.94 -3.66 28.14
CA ALA A 85 7.64 -2.26 27.87
C ALA A 85 6.18 -1.92 28.25
N PRO A 86 5.92 -0.75 28.87
CA PRO A 86 4.56 -0.28 29.11
C PRO A 86 3.81 -0.11 27.78
N VAL A 87 2.59 -0.65 27.70
CA VAL A 87 1.77 -0.64 26.47
C VAL A 87 1.50 0.78 26.00
N ASP A 88 1.26 1.69 26.94
CA ASP A 88 0.99 3.12 26.74
C ASP A 88 2.19 3.90 26.19
N GLN A 89 3.40 3.35 26.27
CA GLN A 89 4.63 4.01 25.81
C GLN A 89 5.22 3.35 24.56
N LEU A 90 4.57 2.32 24.01
CA LEU A 90 5.11 1.56 22.88
C LEU A 90 5.41 2.44 21.67
N GLU A 91 4.49 3.32 21.28
CA GLU A 91 4.68 4.22 20.15
C GLU A 91 5.90 5.13 20.37
N PHE A 92 5.99 5.77 21.54
CA PHE A 92 7.12 6.61 21.88
C PHE A 92 8.45 5.84 21.86
N LEU A 93 8.45 4.62 22.42
CA LEU A 93 9.63 3.76 22.41
C LEU A 93 9.99 3.30 21.00
N TYR A 94 9.01 3.09 20.12
CA TYR A 94 9.22 2.65 18.74
C TYR A 94 9.70 3.77 17.82
N VAL A 95 9.26 5.00 18.03
CA VAL A 95 9.77 6.17 17.29
C VAL A 95 11.17 6.58 17.79
N SER A 96 11.59 6.09 18.95
CA SER A 96 12.92 6.32 19.51
C SER A 96 14.02 5.43 18.87
N PRO A 97 15.31 5.62 19.24
CA PRO A 97 16.40 4.75 18.80
C PRO A 97 16.20 3.24 19.07
N LEU A 98 15.27 2.87 19.95
CA LEU A 98 14.88 1.47 20.16
C LEU A 98 14.11 0.86 18.98
N GLY A 99 13.27 1.62 18.30
CA GLY A 99 12.60 1.12 17.09
C GLY A 99 13.50 1.17 15.85
N ASP A 100 14.44 2.12 15.76
CA ASP A 100 15.52 2.03 14.76
C ASP A 100 16.30 0.71 14.90
N LEU A 101 16.58 0.33 16.15
CA LEU A 101 17.25 -0.92 16.47
C LEU A 101 16.40 -2.16 16.15
N GLN A 102 15.07 -2.07 16.29
CA GLN A 102 14.15 -3.10 15.82
C GLN A 102 14.19 -3.21 14.29
N ARG A 103 14.05 -2.11 13.55
CA ARG A 103 14.11 -2.09 12.07
C ARG A 103 15.44 -2.64 11.55
N MET A 104 16.55 -2.22 12.14
CA MET A 104 17.89 -2.76 11.83
C MET A 104 17.98 -4.28 12.02
N LEU A 105 17.36 -4.82 13.06
CA LEU A 105 17.32 -6.27 13.29
C LEU A 105 16.46 -6.99 12.23
N LEU A 106 15.32 -6.41 11.84
CA LEU A 106 14.39 -6.98 10.86
C LEU A 106 14.96 -6.97 9.43
N GLU A 107 15.70 -5.93 9.07
CA GLU A 107 16.41 -5.81 7.78
C GLU A 107 17.71 -6.62 7.72
N GLY A 108 18.27 -6.92 8.90
CA GLY A 108 19.53 -7.62 9.05
C GLY A 108 19.51 -9.10 8.60
N PRO A 109 20.65 -9.79 8.72
CA PRO A 109 20.78 -11.17 8.24
C PRO A 109 20.10 -12.21 9.14
N LEU A 110 19.63 -11.83 10.34
CA LEU A 110 19.14 -12.76 11.37
C LEU A 110 17.77 -13.40 11.06
N PRO A 111 16.76 -12.65 10.60
CA PRO A 111 15.44 -13.22 10.27
C PRO A 111 15.48 -14.22 9.10
N ARG A 112 16.47 -14.10 8.20
CA ARG A 112 16.69 -15.03 7.08
C ARG A 112 17.46 -16.28 7.49
N GLN A 113 18.05 -16.30 8.68
CA GLN A 113 18.78 -17.46 9.16
C GLN A 113 17.86 -18.51 9.79
N PRO A 114 18.25 -19.79 9.72
CA PRO A 114 17.57 -20.82 10.48
C PRO A 114 17.67 -20.55 11.99
N LEU A 115 16.54 -20.68 12.69
CA LEU A 115 16.46 -20.57 14.15
C LEU A 115 17.06 -21.80 14.82
N ALA A 116 17.74 -21.60 15.94
CA ALA A 116 18.16 -22.68 16.83
C ALA A 116 16.97 -23.29 17.61
N ASP A 117 17.18 -24.41 18.30
CA ASP A 117 16.11 -25.12 19.02
C ASP A 117 15.43 -24.26 20.09
N ASP A 118 16.21 -23.51 20.86
CA ASP A 118 15.72 -22.59 21.90
C ASP A 118 15.02 -21.35 21.32
N GLU A 119 15.49 -20.83 20.19
CA GLU A 119 14.81 -19.75 19.46
C GLU A 119 13.47 -20.20 18.88
N ARG A 120 13.37 -21.46 18.42
CA ARG A 120 12.10 -22.05 17.98
C ARG A 120 11.11 -22.18 19.13
N GLN A 121 11.58 -22.67 20.29
CA GLN A 121 10.76 -22.77 21.50
C GLN A 121 10.28 -21.39 21.97
N TRP A 122 11.15 -20.38 21.95
CA TRP A 122 10.77 -19.00 22.29
C TRP A 122 9.68 -18.46 21.36
N ARG A 123 9.85 -18.63 20.04
CA ARG A 123 8.86 -18.23 19.04
C ARG A 123 7.51 -18.92 19.24
N GLU A 124 7.51 -20.23 19.50
CA GLU A 124 6.29 -21.01 19.75
C GLU A 124 5.58 -20.52 21.01
N LEU A 125 6.32 -20.26 22.08
CA LEU A 125 5.78 -19.71 23.32
C LEU A 125 5.17 -18.31 23.14
N LEU A 126 5.77 -17.46 22.31
CA LEU A 126 5.21 -16.15 21.96
C LEU A 126 3.93 -16.28 21.14
N ALA A 127 3.93 -17.15 20.12
CA ALA A 127 2.76 -17.40 19.28
C ALA A 127 1.58 -17.98 20.09
N GLU A 128 1.84 -18.88 21.03
CA GLU A 128 0.82 -19.41 21.95
C GLU A 128 0.21 -18.32 22.82
N ARG A 129 1.03 -17.38 23.33
CA ARG A 129 0.55 -16.26 24.14
C ARG A 129 -0.32 -15.27 23.34
N MET A 130 -0.03 -15.06 22.06
CA MET A 130 -0.86 -14.18 21.21
C MET A 130 -2.29 -14.67 21.03
N VAL A 131 -2.52 -15.99 21.11
CA VAL A 131 -3.87 -16.57 20.98
C VAL A 131 -4.65 -16.49 22.30
N GLN A 132 -4.00 -16.18 23.43
CA GLN A 132 -4.66 -16.13 24.73
C GLN A 132 -5.47 -14.85 24.89
N PRO A 133 -6.76 -14.94 25.26
CA PRO A 133 -7.62 -13.77 25.32
C PRO A 133 -7.22 -12.76 26.41
N GLU A 134 -6.49 -13.21 27.42
CA GLU A 134 -5.96 -12.37 28.50
C GLU A 134 -4.84 -11.44 28.02
N GLN A 135 -4.22 -11.75 26.88
CA GLN A 135 -3.07 -11.03 26.34
C GLN A 135 -3.44 -10.00 25.26
N HIS A 136 -4.73 -9.81 24.94
CA HIS A 136 -5.15 -8.82 23.94
C HIS A 136 -4.65 -7.40 24.24
N SER A 137 -4.57 -7.01 25.52
CA SER A 137 -4.03 -5.72 25.94
C SER A 137 -2.52 -5.55 25.66
N ARG A 138 -1.80 -6.65 25.40
CA ARG A 138 -0.35 -6.68 25.12
C ARG A 138 -0.04 -7.24 23.74
N LEU A 139 -1.02 -7.23 22.85
CA LEU A 139 -0.88 -7.79 21.50
C LEU A 139 0.31 -7.16 20.76
N LEU A 140 0.47 -5.85 20.86
CA LEU A 140 1.57 -5.12 20.22
C LEU A 140 2.95 -5.48 20.81
N ASN A 141 3.05 -5.62 22.14
CA ASN A 141 4.27 -6.09 22.79
C ASN A 141 4.67 -7.49 22.31
N LEU A 142 3.68 -8.40 22.23
CA LEU A 142 3.90 -9.77 21.78
C LEU A 142 4.31 -9.81 20.31
N LEU A 143 3.68 -8.97 19.48
CA LEU A 143 4.04 -8.85 18.06
C LEU A 143 5.47 -8.35 17.88
N LEU A 144 5.83 -7.24 18.52
CA LEU A 144 7.19 -6.68 18.46
C LEU A 144 8.26 -7.68 18.93
N ALA A 145 7.92 -8.47 19.95
CA ALA A 145 8.79 -9.52 20.46
C ALA A 145 8.91 -10.72 19.50
N LEU A 146 7.87 -11.01 18.71
CA LEU A 146 7.78 -12.18 17.83
C LEU A 146 8.38 -11.93 16.43
N MET A 147 8.18 -10.74 15.86
CA MET A 147 8.60 -10.39 14.50
C MET A 147 10.04 -10.80 14.15
N PRO A 148 11.07 -10.60 15.02
CA PRO A 148 12.44 -10.97 14.69
C PRO A 148 12.71 -12.47 14.50
N TYR A 149 11.74 -13.33 14.87
CA TYR A 149 11.82 -14.79 14.77
C TYR A 149 10.94 -15.36 13.66
N THR A 150 10.20 -14.51 12.96
CA THR A 150 9.38 -14.89 11.81
C THR A 150 10.15 -14.57 10.54
N GLY A 151 10.10 -15.48 9.56
CA GLY A 151 10.55 -15.16 8.22
C GLY A 151 9.43 -14.48 7.44
N PRO A 152 9.74 -13.78 6.34
CA PRO A 152 8.73 -13.27 5.43
C PRO A 152 7.77 -14.40 5.01
N ASP A 153 6.48 -14.07 4.93
CA ASP A 153 5.36 -14.97 4.56
C ASP A 153 5.02 -16.10 5.54
N LYS A 154 5.72 -16.23 6.67
CA LYS A 154 5.48 -17.35 7.62
C LYS A 154 4.54 -17.00 8.77
N PHE A 155 4.21 -15.72 8.94
CA PHE A 155 3.34 -15.25 10.02
C PHE A 155 2.44 -14.13 9.49
N LYS A 156 1.12 -14.36 9.49
CA LYS A 156 0.12 -13.39 9.06
C LYS A 156 -0.94 -13.21 10.13
N LEU A 157 -1.10 -11.98 10.60
CA LEU A 157 -2.23 -11.54 11.39
C LEU A 157 -3.43 -11.30 10.46
N SER A 158 -4.57 -11.91 10.79
CA SER A 158 -5.84 -11.56 10.14
C SER A 158 -6.21 -10.13 10.51
N GLN A 159 -6.62 -9.30 9.53
CA GLN A 159 -7.02 -7.91 9.74
C GLN A 159 -5.93 -7.02 10.37
N ALA A 160 -4.68 -7.19 9.91
CA ALA A 160 -3.55 -6.39 10.40
C ALA A 160 -3.75 -4.87 10.23
N GLU A 161 -4.50 -4.42 9.21
CA GLU A 161 -4.78 -3.00 8.93
C GLU A 161 -5.64 -2.33 10.00
N THR A 162 -6.56 -3.07 10.64
CA THR A 162 -7.43 -2.52 11.69
C THR A 162 -6.90 -2.79 13.09
N LEU A 163 -6.00 -3.76 13.25
CA LEU A 163 -5.43 -4.15 14.53
C LEU A 163 -4.09 -3.47 14.85
N LEU A 164 -3.34 -3.07 13.82
CA LEU A 164 -2.03 -2.45 13.99
C LEU A 164 -2.12 -0.94 13.85
N PRO A 165 -1.41 -0.19 14.71
CA PRO A 165 -1.30 1.25 14.58
C PRO A 165 -0.41 1.63 13.39
N GLU A 166 -0.63 2.83 12.85
CA GLU A 166 0.08 3.37 11.69
C GLU A 166 1.61 3.35 11.85
N TRP A 167 2.12 3.58 13.06
CA TRP A 167 3.56 3.57 13.34
C TRP A 167 4.21 2.19 13.24
N LEU A 168 3.44 1.09 13.25
CA LEU A 168 3.96 -0.28 13.20
C LEU A 168 3.56 -1.03 11.92
N VAL A 169 2.43 -0.66 11.33
CA VAL A 169 1.80 -1.41 10.25
C VAL A 169 2.74 -1.58 9.05
N LEU A 170 3.52 -0.54 8.73
CA LEU A 170 4.46 -0.53 7.62
C LEU A 170 5.62 -1.50 7.82
N ASP A 171 6.23 -1.47 8.99
CA ASP A 171 7.37 -2.32 9.36
C ASP A 171 6.91 -3.78 9.50
N TYR A 172 5.70 -4.00 10.03
CA TYR A 172 5.07 -5.31 10.07
C TYR A 172 4.82 -5.86 8.65
N ALA A 173 4.23 -5.05 7.78
CA ALA A 173 3.94 -5.43 6.41
C ALA A 173 5.22 -5.75 5.64
N THR A 174 6.24 -4.91 5.79
CA THR A 174 7.54 -5.14 5.16
C THR A 174 8.17 -6.47 5.55
N HIS A 175 8.05 -6.86 6.82
CA HIS A 175 8.75 -8.01 7.34
C HIS A 175 7.95 -9.31 7.31
N CYS A 176 6.66 -9.25 7.64
CA CYS A 176 5.82 -10.42 7.89
C CYS A 176 4.82 -10.69 6.77
N ASP A 177 4.29 -9.63 6.16
CA ASP A 177 3.26 -9.75 5.13
C ASP A 177 3.54 -8.81 3.93
N PRO A 178 4.44 -9.19 3.02
CA PRO A 178 4.80 -8.36 1.88
C PRO A 178 3.60 -8.06 0.96
N ALA A 179 2.54 -8.88 1.00
CA ALA A 179 1.28 -8.59 0.32
C ALA A 179 0.53 -7.42 0.98
N LEU A 180 0.60 -7.31 2.30
CA LEU A 180 0.14 -6.12 3.02
C LEU A 180 1.06 -4.92 2.76
N LYS A 181 2.36 -5.12 2.55
CA LYS A 181 3.29 -4.02 2.22
C LYS A 181 2.94 -3.43 0.86
N LEU A 182 2.61 -4.27 -0.11
CA LEU A 182 2.07 -3.85 -1.41
C LEU A 182 0.73 -3.11 -1.27
N ARG A 183 -0.07 -3.44 -0.25
CA ARG A 183 -1.32 -2.73 0.06
C ARG A 183 -1.10 -1.40 0.80
N LEU A 184 -0.02 -1.22 1.55
CA LEU A 184 0.25 -0.02 2.36
C LEU A 184 1.25 0.95 1.72
N GLU A 185 2.30 0.44 1.07
CA GLU A 185 3.33 1.22 0.34
C GLU A 185 3.08 1.24 -1.17
N GLY A 186 2.28 0.31 -1.68
CA GLY A 186 1.68 0.52 -2.98
C GLY A 186 0.60 1.61 -2.86
N PRO A 187 0.19 2.22 -3.98
CA PRO A 187 -0.84 3.26 -4.00
C PRO A 187 -2.19 2.83 -3.39
N ALA A 188 -2.35 1.54 -3.05
CA ALA A 188 -3.47 0.97 -2.33
C ALA A 188 -3.60 1.40 -0.84
N GLY A 189 -2.58 2.05 -0.25
CA GLY A 189 -2.62 2.48 1.15
C GLY A 189 -3.48 3.73 1.40
N TYR A 190 -3.90 4.38 0.32
CA TYR A 190 -4.50 5.71 0.35
C TYR A 190 -6.04 5.72 0.28
N LEU A 191 -6.68 4.58 0.00
CA LEU A 191 -8.13 4.52 -0.21
C LEU A 191 -8.80 3.77 0.95
N ASN A 192 -9.33 4.51 1.93
CA ASN A 192 -10.33 3.94 2.81
C ASN A 192 -11.66 3.88 2.05
N PRO A 193 -12.36 2.73 2.01
CA PRO A 193 -13.69 2.68 1.42
C PRO A 193 -14.61 3.60 2.21
N ALA A 194 -15.21 4.58 1.54
CA ALA A 194 -16.35 5.31 2.08
C ALA A 194 -17.40 4.28 2.53
N ALA A 195 -17.65 4.31 3.84
CA ALA A 195 -18.49 3.41 4.62
C ALA A 195 -19.50 2.56 3.83
N GLU A 196 -19.32 1.23 3.91
CA GLU A 196 -20.48 0.34 4.08
C GLU A 196 -21.12 0.65 5.45
N SER A 197 -21.81 1.78 5.55
CA SER A 197 -22.83 1.94 6.58
C SER A 197 -24.02 1.10 6.14
N VAL A 198 -24.02 -0.16 6.55
CA VAL A 198 -25.23 -0.98 6.63
C VAL A 198 -26.14 -0.32 7.67
N GLY A 199 -26.83 0.72 7.25
CA GLY A 199 -27.94 1.32 7.97
C GLY A 199 -29.09 0.32 7.93
N GLU A 200 -29.31 -0.34 9.05
CA GLU A 200 -30.57 -1.03 9.32
C GLU A 200 -31.74 -0.11 8.96
N ALA A 201 -32.60 -0.60 8.09
CA ALA A 201 -33.84 0.05 7.73
C ALA A 201 -34.67 0.33 8.98
N ASN A 202 -34.79 1.60 9.36
CA ASN A 202 -35.91 2.12 10.13
C ASN A 202 -36.09 3.63 9.90
N GLY A 203 -37.08 3.94 9.07
CA GLY A 203 -38.06 4.99 9.35
C GLY A 203 -37.62 6.46 9.37
N SER A 204 -38.15 7.19 8.38
CA SER A 204 -38.64 8.57 8.43
C SER A 204 -37.64 9.75 8.46
N GLY A 205 -37.64 10.54 7.38
CA GLY A 205 -37.23 11.95 7.41
C GLY A 205 -36.79 12.55 6.05
N ASP A 206 -37.67 13.35 5.45
CA ASP A 206 -37.48 14.42 4.43
C ASP A 206 -36.85 14.17 3.03
N PRO A 207 -37.45 14.68 1.92
CA PRO A 207 -37.03 14.40 0.54
C PRO A 207 -36.27 15.57 -0.15
N ALA A 208 -35.17 16.08 0.43
CA ALA A 208 -34.55 17.32 -0.10
C ALA A 208 -33.01 17.39 -0.13
N LEU A 209 -32.29 16.27 -0.08
CA LEU A 209 -30.89 16.21 -0.53
C LEU A 209 -30.77 14.95 -1.38
N GLN A 210 -30.77 15.11 -2.70
CA GLN A 210 -30.33 14.04 -3.58
C GLN A 210 -28.81 13.97 -3.43
N ASP A 211 -28.30 12.88 -2.87
CA ASP A 211 -26.88 12.55 -2.91
C ASP A 211 -26.45 12.55 -4.39
N PHE A 212 -25.73 13.60 -4.80
CA PHE A 212 -25.22 13.73 -6.16
C PHE A 212 -23.94 12.91 -6.26
N GLU A 213 -24.03 11.73 -6.86
CA GLU A 213 -22.89 10.83 -7.07
C GLU A 213 -22.19 11.10 -8.41
N LEU A 214 -20.85 10.98 -8.42
CA LEU A 214 -20.04 11.07 -9.65
C LEU A 214 -20.39 9.92 -10.62
N PRO A 215 -20.36 10.17 -11.94
CA PRO A 215 -20.76 9.18 -12.93
C PRO A 215 -19.74 8.05 -13.05
N VAL A 216 -20.22 6.81 -13.16
CA VAL A 216 -19.39 5.65 -13.52
C VAL A 216 -19.32 5.53 -15.04
N LEU A 217 -18.16 5.88 -15.58
CA LEU A 217 -17.82 5.81 -16.99
C LEU A 217 -17.37 4.43 -17.42
N CYS A 218 -16.55 3.70 -16.65
CA CYS A 218 -16.01 2.39 -17.01
C CYS A 218 -16.22 1.35 -15.90
N GLN A 219 -16.31 0.07 -16.25
CA GLN A 219 -16.32 -1.05 -15.28
C GLN A 219 -14.91 -1.33 -14.73
N GLN A 220 -13.88 -1.04 -15.52
CA GLN A 220 -12.49 -1.02 -15.05
C GLN A 220 -12.29 0.27 -14.26
N ARG A 221 -12.28 0.13 -12.94
CA ARG A 221 -12.26 1.23 -11.96
C ARG A 221 -11.08 1.07 -11.02
N GLY A 222 -10.69 2.18 -10.40
CA GLY A 222 -9.67 2.20 -9.34
C GLY A 222 -8.42 1.40 -9.69
N GLU A 223 -8.13 0.36 -8.90
CA GLU A 223 -6.91 -0.47 -9.01
C GLU A 223 -6.78 -1.15 -10.38
N GLU A 224 -7.87 -1.60 -10.98
CA GLU A 224 -7.82 -2.25 -12.30
C GLU A 224 -7.46 -1.25 -13.41
N ALA A 225 -7.98 -0.02 -13.33
CA ALA A 225 -7.67 1.05 -14.26
C ALA A 225 -6.23 1.53 -14.08
N LEU A 226 -5.79 1.72 -12.83
CA LEU A 226 -4.45 2.18 -12.51
C LEU A 226 -3.38 1.15 -12.88
N ALA A 227 -3.61 -0.15 -12.64
CA ALA A 227 -2.67 -1.20 -13.02
C ALA A 227 -2.46 -1.27 -14.54
N VAL A 228 -3.53 -1.09 -15.32
CA VAL A 228 -3.43 -1.02 -16.78
C VAL A 228 -2.68 0.24 -17.23
N LEU A 229 -3.00 1.40 -16.64
CA LEU A 229 -2.45 2.69 -17.05
C LEU A 229 -1.03 2.96 -16.53
N SER A 230 -0.57 2.22 -15.52
CA SER A 230 0.79 2.29 -14.98
C SER A 230 1.75 1.27 -15.59
N ASP A 231 1.26 0.38 -16.46
CA ASP A 231 2.11 -0.56 -17.21
C ASP A 231 2.93 0.21 -18.25
N ALA A 232 4.25 0.08 -18.21
CA ALA A 232 5.18 0.79 -19.10
C ALA A 232 4.95 0.49 -20.59
N GLU A 233 4.46 -0.70 -20.96
CA GLU A 233 4.09 -1.03 -22.33
C GLU A 233 2.81 -0.30 -22.75
N VAL A 234 1.83 -0.21 -21.84
CA VAL A 234 0.58 0.51 -22.09
C VAL A 234 0.85 2.01 -22.19
N VAL A 235 1.62 2.60 -21.27
CA VAL A 235 2.02 4.01 -21.33
C VAL A 235 2.73 4.31 -22.65
N ARG A 236 3.68 3.46 -23.07
CA ARG A 236 4.37 3.64 -24.35
C ARG A 236 3.42 3.56 -25.53
N LYS A 237 2.45 2.65 -25.48
CA LYS A 237 1.42 2.50 -26.51
C LYS A 237 0.53 3.76 -26.58
N ILE A 238 0.08 4.29 -25.44
CA ILE A 238 -0.72 5.52 -25.39
C ILE A 238 0.05 6.69 -26.02
N LYS A 239 1.31 6.89 -25.62
CA LYS A 239 2.18 7.95 -26.21
C LYS A 239 2.36 7.77 -27.72
N ALA A 240 2.51 6.53 -28.19
CA ALA A 240 2.59 6.23 -29.62
C ALA A 240 1.29 6.54 -30.35
N LEU A 241 0.13 6.17 -29.79
CA LEU A 241 -1.19 6.46 -30.36
C LEU A 241 -1.47 7.97 -30.43
N ILE A 242 -1.13 8.73 -29.38
CA ILE A 242 -1.24 10.21 -29.40
C ILE A 242 -0.38 10.80 -30.53
N THR A 243 0.83 10.28 -30.72
CA THR A 243 1.72 10.71 -31.81
C THR A 243 1.14 10.35 -33.18
N LEU A 244 0.58 9.15 -33.33
CA LEU A 244 -0.08 8.71 -34.56
C LEU A 244 -1.30 9.55 -34.89
N TYR A 245 -2.12 9.89 -33.89
CA TYR A 245 -3.26 10.79 -34.05
C TYR A 245 -2.83 12.17 -34.59
N GLY A 246 -1.72 12.71 -34.08
CA GLY A 246 -1.17 13.97 -34.60
C GLY A 246 -0.71 13.90 -36.06
N LEU A 247 -0.34 12.72 -36.56
CA LEU A 247 0.08 12.50 -37.95
C LEU A 247 -1.08 12.15 -38.89
N ALA A 248 -2.06 11.39 -38.40
CA ALA A 248 -3.19 10.86 -39.15
C ALA A 248 -4.47 10.92 -38.29
N PRO A 249 -5.11 12.10 -38.17
CA PRO A 249 -6.23 12.30 -37.25
C PRO A 249 -7.53 11.59 -37.66
N ASP A 250 -7.62 11.14 -38.91
CA ASP A 250 -8.79 10.43 -39.45
C ASP A 250 -8.61 8.89 -39.42
N ASP A 251 -7.53 8.38 -38.83
CA ASP A 251 -7.28 6.94 -38.73
C ASP A 251 -8.19 6.27 -37.68
N GLN A 252 -9.16 5.47 -38.15
CA GLN A 252 -10.21 4.92 -37.29
C GLN A 252 -9.68 3.96 -36.21
N GLU A 253 -8.63 3.18 -36.50
CA GLU A 253 -8.05 2.25 -35.52
C GLU A 253 -7.40 3.02 -34.35
N THR A 254 -6.66 4.07 -34.67
CA THR A 254 -6.09 4.99 -33.67
C THR A 254 -7.19 5.70 -32.87
N LEU A 255 -8.27 6.16 -33.53
CA LEU A 255 -9.40 6.84 -32.87
C LEU A 255 -10.13 5.92 -31.88
N ASP A 256 -10.43 4.67 -32.29
CA ASP A 256 -11.16 3.71 -31.46
C ASP A 256 -10.34 3.33 -30.22
N GLU A 257 -9.04 3.12 -30.40
CA GLU A 257 -8.16 2.73 -29.29
C GLU A 257 -7.93 3.89 -28.31
N LEU A 258 -7.73 5.11 -28.81
CA LEU A 258 -7.64 6.31 -27.95
C LEU A 258 -8.95 6.62 -27.22
N SER A 259 -10.11 6.38 -27.85
CA SER A 259 -11.41 6.55 -27.19
C SER A 259 -11.57 5.59 -26.00
N GLY A 260 -11.18 4.31 -26.17
CA GLY A 260 -11.17 3.33 -25.08
C GLY A 260 -10.25 3.74 -23.93
N LEU A 261 -9.02 4.17 -24.24
CA LEU A 261 -8.04 4.59 -23.24
C LEU A 261 -8.46 5.89 -22.52
N ARG A 262 -9.03 6.85 -23.26
CA ARG A 262 -9.60 8.08 -22.70
C ARG A 262 -10.65 7.77 -21.62
N ARG A 263 -11.53 6.80 -21.88
CA ARG A 263 -12.59 6.41 -20.94
C ARG A 263 -12.03 5.84 -19.65
N VAL A 264 -10.99 5.01 -19.74
CA VAL A 264 -10.29 4.45 -18.56
C VAL A 264 -9.57 5.55 -17.79
N LEU A 265 -8.90 6.48 -18.48
CA LEU A 265 -8.25 7.64 -17.85
C LEU A 265 -9.27 8.52 -17.12
N ALA A 266 -10.38 8.86 -17.77
CA ALA A 266 -11.42 9.70 -17.16
C ALA A 266 -12.07 9.01 -15.95
N GLN A 267 -12.26 7.69 -16.00
CA GLN A 267 -12.74 6.93 -14.84
C GLN A 267 -11.74 6.97 -13.68
N LEU A 268 -10.45 6.80 -13.96
CA LEU A 268 -9.41 6.84 -12.94
C LEU A 268 -9.38 8.19 -12.21
N TRP A 269 -9.48 9.31 -12.94
CA TRP A 269 -9.54 10.64 -12.33
C TRP A 269 -10.78 10.87 -11.47
N LEU A 270 -11.90 10.21 -11.76
CA LEU A 270 -13.11 10.27 -10.93
C LEU A 270 -13.06 9.34 -9.71
N ASP A 271 -12.17 8.35 -9.72
CA ASP A 271 -12.04 7.35 -8.67
C ASP A 271 -10.97 7.71 -7.62
N VAL A 272 -10.15 8.73 -7.90
CA VAL A 272 -9.01 9.12 -7.07
C VAL A 272 -9.44 10.18 -6.07
N ASP A 273 -9.06 9.97 -4.82
CA ASP A 273 -9.33 10.90 -3.73
C ASP A 273 -8.56 12.20 -3.90
N ALA A 274 -9.15 13.28 -3.39
CA ALA A 274 -8.61 14.64 -3.54
C ALA A 274 -7.17 14.80 -3.08
N SER A 275 -6.77 14.06 -2.03
CA SER A 275 -5.41 14.09 -1.47
C SER A 275 -4.37 13.54 -2.44
N ASP A 276 -4.77 12.63 -3.32
CA ASP A 276 -3.85 11.84 -4.15
C ASP A 276 -3.84 12.31 -5.60
N LEU A 277 -4.71 13.27 -5.95
CA LEU A 277 -4.78 13.85 -7.28
C LEU A 277 -3.44 14.46 -7.72
N GLU A 278 -2.73 15.16 -6.83
CA GLU A 278 -1.43 15.76 -7.12
C GLU A 278 -0.37 14.68 -7.37
N ASP A 279 -0.33 13.66 -6.52
CA ASP A 279 0.63 12.56 -6.64
C ASP A 279 0.40 11.76 -7.91
N LEU A 280 -0.86 11.45 -8.25
CA LEU A 280 -1.21 10.78 -9.51
C LEU A 280 -0.83 11.65 -10.71
N PHE A 281 -1.07 12.95 -10.65
CA PHE A 281 -0.70 13.89 -11.71
C PHE A 281 0.81 13.95 -11.94
N ASN A 282 1.61 13.73 -10.90
CA ASN A 282 3.08 13.69 -11.00
C ASN A 282 3.65 12.37 -11.57
N THR A 283 2.80 11.39 -11.91
CA THR A 283 3.21 10.12 -12.54
C THR A 283 3.12 10.14 -14.07
N ASP A 284 3.51 9.02 -14.70
CA ASP A 284 3.28 8.78 -16.13
C ASP A 284 1.79 8.93 -16.53
N VAL A 285 0.85 8.69 -15.61
CA VAL A 285 -0.60 8.85 -15.86
C VAL A 285 -0.98 10.32 -16.06
N GLY A 286 -0.43 11.22 -15.25
CA GLY A 286 -0.61 12.67 -15.45
C GLY A 286 0.05 13.17 -16.73
N GLU A 287 1.22 12.63 -17.08
CA GLU A 287 1.91 12.97 -18.34
C GLU A 287 1.08 12.57 -19.56
N ILE A 288 0.58 11.34 -19.63
CA ILE A 288 -0.27 10.89 -20.75
C ILE A 288 -1.62 11.61 -20.77
N THR A 289 -2.20 11.93 -19.61
CA THR A 289 -3.43 12.73 -19.51
C THR A 289 -3.21 14.10 -20.14
N SER A 290 -2.14 14.78 -19.75
CA SER A 290 -1.79 16.12 -20.26
C SER A 290 -1.53 16.09 -21.77
N GLN A 291 -0.75 15.11 -22.26
CA GLN A 291 -0.50 14.95 -23.68
C GLN A 291 -1.78 14.69 -24.48
N LEU A 292 -2.70 13.89 -23.94
CA LEU A 292 -3.96 13.59 -24.60
C LEU A 292 -4.87 14.84 -24.65
N ILE A 293 -4.94 15.63 -23.57
CA ILE A 293 -5.68 16.90 -23.53
C ILE A 293 -5.09 17.88 -24.56
N SER A 294 -3.77 18.11 -24.52
CA SER A 294 -3.10 19.05 -25.43
C SER A 294 -3.10 18.60 -26.89
N SER A 295 -3.30 17.30 -27.19
CA SER A 295 -3.46 16.81 -28.55
C SER A 295 -4.74 17.29 -29.26
N GLY A 296 -5.72 17.80 -28.49
CA GLY A 296 -7.02 18.21 -29.02
C GLY A 296 -8.00 17.05 -29.26
N PHE A 297 -7.60 15.81 -28.96
CA PHE A 297 -8.45 14.63 -29.09
C PHE A 297 -9.78 14.74 -28.30
N GLY A 298 -9.80 15.52 -27.22
CA GLY A 298 -11.00 15.83 -26.46
C GLY A 298 -12.14 16.47 -27.27
N ALA A 299 -11.88 17.05 -28.44
CA ALA A 299 -12.93 17.55 -29.33
C ALA A 299 -13.67 16.43 -30.09
N VAL A 300 -13.02 15.27 -30.30
CA VAL A 300 -13.49 14.17 -31.15
C VAL A 300 -14.35 13.18 -30.34
N LEU A 301 -15.59 12.98 -30.78
CA LEU A 301 -16.47 11.90 -30.30
C LEU A 301 -16.37 10.76 -31.30
N VAL A 302 -15.92 9.59 -30.84
CA VAL A 302 -15.62 8.45 -31.73
C VAL A 302 -16.79 7.47 -31.75
N ASN A 303 -17.45 7.26 -30.62
CA ASN A 303 -18.50 6.26 -30.47
C ASN A 303 -19.67 6.74 -29.59
N ALA A 304 -20.70 5.89 -29.47
CA ALA A 304 -21.90 6.17 -28.69
C ALA A 304 -21.60 6.37 -27.19
N ASP A 305 -20.55 5.73 -26.65
CA ASP A 305 -20.14 5.95 -25.27
C ASP A 305 -19.63 7.37 -25.08
N ASP A 306 -18.82 7.90 -25.99
CA ASP A 306 -18.36 9.29 -25.95
C ASP A 306 -19.53 10.29 -26.03
N GLU A 307 -20.51 10.01 -26.90
CA GLU A 307 -21.74 10.81 -27.03
C GLU A 307 -22.59 10.82 -25.75
N MET A 308 -22.52 9.74 -24.95
CA MET A 308 -23.21 9.63 -23.66
C MET A 308 -22.41 10.25 -22.51
N THR A 309 -21.10 10.04 -22.46
CA THR A 309 -20.21 10.49 -21.38
C THR A 309 -20.05 12.01 -21.37
N ARG A 310 -19.85 12.64 -22.53
CA ARG A 310 -19.65 14.09 -22.63
C ARG A 310 -20.78 14.92 -21.97
N PRO A 311 -22.08 14.69 -22.25
CA PRO A 311 -23.15 15.44 -21.59
C PRO A 311 -23.32 15.10 -20.10
N GLN A 312 -22.93 13.89 -19.65
CA GLN A 312 -22.95 13.53 -18.23
C GLN A 312 -21.91 14.33 -17.45
N LEU A 313 -20.66 14.35 -17.92
CA LEU A 313 -19.57 15.13 -17.31
C LEU A 313 -19.89 16.62 -17.29
N LYS A 314 -20.45 17.15 -18.39
CA LYS A 314 -20.90 18.55 -18.43
C LYS A 314 -21.92 18.86 -17.34
N ARG A 315 -22.94 18.00 -17.16
CA ARG A 315 -23.96 18.20 -16.15
C ARG A 315 -23.35 18.19 -14.75
N CYS A 316 -22.43 17.27 -14.45
CA CYS A 316 -21.74 17.22 -13.16
C CYS A 316 -20.90 18.49 -12.93
N ALA A 317 -20.14 18.93 -13.93
CA ALA A 317 -19.29 20.13 -13.82
C ALA A 317 -20.10 21.43 -13.66
N GLU A 318 -21.34 21.49 -14.17
CA GLU A 318 -22.25 22.64 -13.98
C GLU A 318 -22.98 22.61 -12.63
N GLN A 319 -23.05 21.45 -11.96
CA GLN A 319 -23.87 21.24 -10.74
C GLN A 319 -23.05 21.10 -9.47
N LEU A 320 -21.80 20.63 -9.57
CA LEU A 320 -20.89 20.42 -8.46
C LEU A 320 -19.89 21.57 -8.38
N ASP A 321 -19.53 21.95 -7.15
CA ASP A 321 -18.47 22.91 -6.92
C ASP A 321 -17.11 22.20 -7.08
N VAL A 322 -16.47 22.40 -8.21
CA VAL A 322 -15.16 21.78 -8.52
C VAL A 322 -14.03 22.29 -7.63
N ALA A 323 -14.25 23.37 -6.85
CA ALA A 323 -13.30 23.81 -5.83
C ALA A 323 -13.30 22.87 -4.61
N GLU A 324 -14.40 22.13 -4.36
CA GLU A 324 -14.43 21.10 -3.32
C GLU A 324 -13.41 19.99 -3.66
N PRO A 325 -12.55 19.60 -2.71
CA PRO A 325 -11.48 18.63 -2.94
C PRO A 325 -11.96 17.36 -3.65
N ASP A 326 -13.07 16.79 -3.18
CA ASP A 326 -13.61 15.50 -3.65
C ASP A 326 -14.08 15.52 -5.11
N TYR A 327 -14.26 16.71 -5.69
CA TYR A 327 -14.72 16.89 -7.07
C TYR A 327 -13.64 17.45 -8.00
N GLN A 328 -12.42 17.68 -7.52
CA GLN A 328 -11.34 18.21 -8.36
C GLN A 328 -10.94 17.24 -9.49
N GLY A 329 -11.06 15.92 -9.27
CA GLY A 329 -10.85 14.91 -10.31
C GLY A 329 -11.79 15.03 -11.51
N LEU A 330 -12.98 15.62 -11.31
CA LEU A 330 -13.95 15.91 -12.39
C LEU A 330 -13.37 16.86 -13.43
N ILE A 331 -12.44 17.73 -13.05
CA ILE A 331 -11.82 18.70 -13.96
C ILE A 331 -11.04 17.95 -15.05
N PHE A 332 -10.16 17.01 -14.68
CA PHE A 332 -9.39 16.22 -15.65
C PHE A 332 -10.28 15.30 -16.48
N ALA A 333 -11.25 14.64 -15.83
CA ALA A 333 -12.23 13.82 -16.54
C ALA A 333 -12.99 14.63 -17.61
N THR A 334 -13.35 15.88 -17.29
CA THR A 334 -14.03 16.79 -18.23
C THR A 334 -13.10 17.27 -19.34
N LEU A 335 -11.86 17.68 -19.02
CA LEU A 335 -10.87 18.11 -20.01
C LEU A 335 -10.53 17.04 -21.05
N LEU A 336 -10.66 15.76 -20.71
CA LEU A 336 -10.49 14.66 -21.65
C LEU A 336 -11.59 14.61 -22.74
N TYR A 337 -12.78 15.18 -22.47
CA TYR A 337 -13.94 15.13 -23.35
C TYR A 337 -14.34 16.50 -23.94
N PHE A 338 -13.63 17.57 -23.58
CA PHE A 338 -13.87 18.92 -24.10
C PHE A 338 -12.56 19.55 -24.57
N PRO A 339 -12.58 20.37 -25.63
CA PRO A 339 -11.38 21.11 -26.00
C PRO A 339 -11.07 22.13 -24.90
N ALA A 340 -9.81 22.22 -24.48
CA ALA A 340 -9.36 23.05 -23.36
C ALA A 340 -9.79 24.52 -23.50
N ASN A 341 -9.86 25.04 -24.73
CA ASN A 341 -10.29 26.41 -25.03
C ASN A 341 -11.80 26.67 -24.89
N LYS A 342 -12.61 25.68 -24.48
CA LYS A 342 -14.05 25.82 -24.26
C LYS A 342 -14.48 25.56 -22.82
N ILE A 343 -13.53 25.33 -21.92
CA ILE A 343 -13.80 25.22 -20.49
C ILE A 343 -13.41 26.55 -19.87
N GLU A 344 -14.41 27.27 -19.36
CA GLU A 344 -14.23 28.50 -18.59
C GLU A 344 -14.47 28.16 -17.12
N PHE A 345 -13.51 28.48 -16.25
CA PHE A 345 -13.68 28.34 -14.81
C PHE A 345 -14.13 29.70 -14.26
N ASP A 346 -15.38 29.78 -13.79
CA ASP A 346 -15.94 31.02 -13.24
C ASP A 346 -15.21 31.49 -11.97
N GLN A 347 -14.65 30.55 -11.20
CA GLN A 347 -13.81 30.82 -10.03
C GLN A 347 -12.66 29.81 -9.94
N VAL A 348 -11.43 30.32 -9.85
CA VAL A 348 -10.22 29.54 -9.54
C VAL A 348 -9.90 29.63 -8.03
N GLU A 349 -10.63 30.49 -7.30
CA GLU A 349 -10.51 30.66 -5.86
C GLU A 349 -10.99 29.38 -5.15
N GLY A 350 -10.06 28.67 -4.51
CA GLY A 350 -10.34 27.41 -3.80
C GLY A 350 -9.62 26.20 -4.40
N LEU A 351 -9.12 26.29 -5.64
CA LEU A 351 -8.29 25.24 -6.22
C LEU A 351 -6.87 25.25 -5.63
N PRO A 352 -6.26 24.08 -5.39
CA PRO A 352 -4.88 24.00 -4.93
C PRO A 352 -3.91 24.51 -6.01
N ASN A 353 -2.80 25.13 -5.58
CA ASN A 353 -1.87 25.81 -6.48
C ASN A 353 -1.32 24.90 -7.59
N TRP A 354 -1.02 23.64 -7.28
CA TRP A 354 -0.52 22.67 -8.27
C TRP A 354 -1.51 22.46 -9.41
N LEU A 355 -2.82 22.46 -9.11
CA LEU A 355 -3.87 22.24 -10.09
C LEU A 355 -4.05 23.49 -10.97
N VAL A 356 -3.94 24.67 -10.38
CA VAL A 356 -3.93 25.95 -11.13
C VAL A 356 -2.72 26.01 -12.07
N GLU A 357 -1.54 25.59 -11.60
CA GLU A 357 -0.32 25.50 -12.42
C GLU A 357 -0.50 24.48 -13.54
N ALA A 358 -1.02 23.28 -13.25
CA ALA A 358 -1.32 22.25 -14.23
C ALA A 358 -2.27 22.75 -15.33
N LEU A 359 -3.37 23.40 -14.95
CA LEU A 359 -4.32 23.99 -15.88
C LEU A 359 -3.73 25.13 -16.71
N GLY A 360 -2.75 25.87 -16.18
CA GLY A 360 -2.04 26.92 -16.92
C GLY A 360 -1.06 26.39 -17.98
N HIS A 361 -0.70 25.11 -17.90
CA HIS A 361 0.22 24.44 -18.84
C HIS A 361 -0.48 23.62 -19.94
N LEU A 362 -1.79 23.38 -19.80
CA LEU A 362 -2.65 22.70 -20.77
C LEU A 362 -3.21 23.69 -21.81
#